data_AF-A0A3C1YGZ9-F1
#
_entry.id   AF-A0A3C1YGZ9-F1
#
_cell.length_a   1.000
_cell.length_b   1.000
_cell.length_c   1.000
_cell.angle_alpha   90.00
_cell.angle_beta   90.00
_cell.angle_gamma   90.00
#
_symmetry.space_group_name_H-M   'P 1'
#
loop_
_entity.id
_entity.type
_entity.pdbx_description
1 polymer ?
#
loop_
_entity_poly.entity_id
_entity_poly.type
_entity_poly.pdbx_seq_one_letter_code
_entity_poly.pdbx_strand_id
1 'polypeptide(L)'
;MQLFDRLVGGCFSAEDRARKAFYGHNRFGSQELLPLTSITLAIVECEEQKDYGLLAETAAQLKKHAKAIPGSIFVKDRRAKK
;
A
#
# COMPACT_ATOMS: atom_id res chain seq x y z
N MET A 1 -3.24 4.59 -9.70
CA MET A 1 -2.36 5.17 -8.66
C MET A 1 -2.07 6.65 -8.88
N GLN A 2 -1.81 7.09 -10.11
CA GLN A 2 -1.53 8.50 -10.42
C GLN A 2 -2.51 9.54 -9.85
N LEU A 3 -3.82 9.25 -9.83
CA LEU A 3 -4.80 10.17 -9.26
C LEU A 3 -4.64 10.32 -7.73
N PHE A 4 -4.40 9.21 -7.02
CA PHE A 4 -4.13 9.24 -5.58
C PHE A 4 -2.87 10.05 -5.28
N ASP A 5 -1.77 9.77 -6.00
CA ASP A 5 -0.50 10.46 -5.81
C ASP A 5 -0.60 11.97 -6.06
N ARG A 6 -1.45 12.38 -7.02
CA ARG A 6 -1.71 13.80 -7.30
C ARG A 6 -2.48 14.48 -6.17
N LEU A 7 -3.48 13.80 -5.60
CA LEU A 7 -4.39 14.39 -4.62
C LEU A 7 -3.82 14.35 -3.19
N VAL A 8 -3.11 13.28 -2.83
CA VAL A 8 -2.59 13.07 -1.48
C VAL A 8 -1.61 14.17 -1.07
N GLY A 9 -0.87 14.76 -2.02
CA GLY A 9 0.00 15.91 -1.76
C GLY A 9 -0.75 17.12 -1.20
N GLY A 10 -2.02 17.30 -1.54
CA GLY A 10 -2.85 18.39 -1.00
C GLY A 10 -3.23 18.20 0.48
N CYS A 11 -3.03 17.01 1.04
CA CYS A 11 -3.28 16.71 2.46
C CYS A 11 -2.09 17.07 3.37
N PHE A 12 -0.97 17.51 2.80
CA PHE A 12 0.27 17.81 3.52
C PHE A 12 0.68 19.26 3.33
N SER A 13 1.31 19.84 4.36
CA SER A 13 1.84 21.20 4.27
C SER A 13 2.93 21.30 3.20
N ALA A 14 3.26 22.53 2.78
CA ALA A 14 4.37 22.73 1.85
C ALA A 14 5.70 22.24 2.43
N GLU A 15 5.91 22.41 3.75
CA GLU A 15 7.11 21.94 4.46
C GLU A 15 7.18 20.41 4.51
N ASP A 16 6.08 19.73 4.81
CA ASP A 16 6.03 18.25 4.83
C ASP A 16 6.32 17.68 3.44
N ARG A 17 5.76 18.32 2.40
CA ARG A 17 6.03 17.95 0.99
C ARG A 17 7.49 18.15 0.61
N ALA A 18 8.09 19.27 0.99
CA ALA A 18 9.51 19.54 0.74
C ALA A 18 10.41 18.50 1.44
N ARG A 19 10.02 18.08 2.65
CA ARG A 19 10.73 17.08 3.46
C ARG A 19 10.46 15.64 3.06
N LYS A 20 9.39 15.38 2.30
CA LYS A 20 8.85 14.05 1.99
C LYS A 20 8.47 13.24 3.24
N ALA A 21 8.16 13.92 4.34
CA ALA A 21 7.76 13.32 5.61
C ALA A 21 7.02 14.34 6.49
N PHE A 22 6.21 13.85 7.42
CA PHE A 22 5.45 14.66 8.38
C PHE A 22 5.61 14.12 9.81
N TYR A 23 5.37 14.95 10.82
CA TYR A 23 5.38 14.49 12.21
C TYR A 23 4.05 13.84 12.59
N GLY A 24 4.11 12.62 13.10
CA GLY A 24 2.95 11.89 13.63
C GLY A 24 3.25 11.31 15.01
N HIS A 25 2.21 10.83 15.68
CA HIS A 25 2.34 10.13 16.96
C HIS A 25 2.15 8.64 16.76
N ASN A 26 2.99 7.83 17.38
CA ASN A 26 2.78 6.39 17.42
C ASN A 26 1.78 5.98 18.51
N ARG A 27 1.51 4.68 18.59
CA ARG A 27 0.58 4.08 19.57
C ARG A 27 0.98 4.29 21.03
N PHE A 28 2.22 4.72 21.29
CA PHE A 28 2.75 5.00 22.62
C PHE A 28 2.80 6.51 22.91
N GLY A 29 2.28 7.35 22.02
CA GLY A 29 2.26 8.81 22.17
C GLY A 29 3.60 9.48 21.90
N SER A 30 4.62 8.77 21.41
CA SER A 30 5.88 9.41 21.00
C SER A 30 5.73 10.03 19.61
N GLN A 31 6.21 11.25 19.45
CA GLN A 31 6.27 11.92 18.15
C GLN A 31 7.42 11.34 17.32
N GLU A 32 7.12 10.98 16.08
CA GLU A 32 8.10 10.45 15.12
C GLU A 32 7.88 11.04 13.73
N LEU A 33 8.93 10.96 12.91
CA LEU A 33 8.88 11.40 11.52
C LEU A 33 8.40 10.24 10.64
N LEU A 34 7.25 10.41 9.98
CA LEU A 34 6.63 9.42 9.13
C LEU A 34 6.74 9.83 7.65
N PRO A 35 6.98 8.89 6.73
CA PRO A 35 6.99 9.20 5.30
C PRO A 35 5.61 9.65 4.83
N LEU A 36 5.55 10.45 3.75
CA LEU A 36 4.26 10.76 3.11
C LEU A 36 3.53 9.48 2.71
N THR A 37 2.20 9.53 2.80
CA THR A 37 1.35 8.36 2.58
C THR A 37 1.38 7.90 1.12
N SER A 38 1.62 6.60 0.91
CA SER A 38 1.41 5.91 -0.36
C SER A 38 0.35 4.82 -0.21
N ILE A 39 -0.19 4.33 -1.33
CA ILE A 39 -1.16 3.25 -1.34
C ILE A 39 -0.67 2.03 -2.12
N THR A 40 -0.80 0.85 -1.50
CA THR A 40 -0.47 -0.43 -2.12
C THR A 40 -1.73 -1.28 -2.24
N LEU A 41 -2.04 -1.75 -3.46
CA LEU A 41 -3.18 -2.62 -3.72
C LEU A 41 -2.73 -3.99 -4.27
N ALA A 42 -3.22 -5.07 -3.66
CA ALA A 42 -3.03 -6.43 -4.15
C ALA A 42 -4.38 -6.98 -4.60
N ILE A 43 -4.46 -7.44 -5.85
CA ILE A 43 -5.69 -7.92 -6.49
C ILE A 43 -5.55 -9.41 -6.75
N VAL A 44 -6.47 -10.23 -6.23
CA VAL A 44 -6.51 -11.68 -6.45
C VAL A 44 -7.84 -12.03 -7.10
N GLU A 45 -7.81 -12.88 -8.12
CA GLU A 45 -9.03 -13.40 -8.74
C GLU A 45 -9.58 -14.57 -7.90
N CYS A 46 -10.87 -14.51 -7.58
CA CYS A 46 -11.50 -15.50 -6.69
C CYS A 46 -12.36 -16.53 -7.43
N GLU A 47 -12.50 -16.43 -8.76
CA GLU A 47 -13.50 -17.20 -9.52
C GLU A 47 -13.35 -18.73 -9.39
N GLU A 48 -12.14 -19.22 -9.13
CA GLU A 48 -11.86 -20.66 -9.08
C GLU A 48 -11.48 -21.19 -7.69
N GLN A 49 -11.23 -20.29 -6.74
CA GLN A 49 -10.70 -20.68 -5.44
C GLN A 49 -11.84 -20.99 -4.48
N LYS A 50 -12.12 -22.29 -4.29
CA LYS A 50 -13.13 -22.76 -3.33
C LYS A 50 -12.64 -22.67 -1.87
N ASP A 51 -11.34 -22.56 -1.67
CA ASP A 51 -10.70 -22.45 -0.36
C ASP A 51 -10.34 -20.99 -0.04
N TYR A 52 -11.07 -20.41 0.90
CA TYR A 52 -10.84 -19.03 1.37
C TYR A 52 -9.49 -18.86 2.10
N GLY A 53 -8.97 -19.91 2.73
CA GLY A 53 -7.66 -19.89 3.39
C GLY A 53 -6.54 -19.72 2.37
N LEU A 54 -6.59 -20.48 1.28
CA LEU A 54 -5.62 -20.37 0.18
C LEU A 54 -5.72 -19.00 -0.52
N LEU A 55 -6.93 -18.47 -0.68
CA LEU A 55 -7.15 -17.12 -1.20
C LEU A 55 -6.52 -16.05 -0.29
N ALA A 56 -6.74 -16.15 1.03
CA ALA A 56 -6.17 -15.24 2.01
C ALA A 56 -4.64 -15.30 2.05
N GLU A 57 -4.05 -16.50 1.97
CA GLU A 57 -2.61 -16.68 1.90
C GLU A 57 -2.03 -16.03 0.63
N THR A 58 -2.67 -16.26 -0.52
CA THR A 58 -2.27 -15.67 -1.80
C THR A 58 -2.31 -14.15 -1.75
N ALA A 59 -3.39 -13.57 -1.21
CA ALA A 59 -3.52 -12.13 -1.01
C ALA A 59 -2.44 -11.58 -0.05
N ALA A 60 -2.12 -12.29 1.03
CA ALA A 60 -1.08 -11.90 1.98
C ALA A 60 0.31 -11.90 1.34
N GLN A 61 0.66 -12.94 0.58
CA GLN A 61 1.92 -13.02 -0.17
C GLN A 61 2.04 -11.89 -1.19
N LEU A 62 0.98 -11.66 -1.96
CA LEU A 62 0.95 -10.61 -2.97
C LEU A 62 1.06 -9.22 -2.36
N LYS A 63 0.38 -8.97 -1.22
CA LYS A 63 0.49 -7.73 -0.46
C LYS A 63 1.90 -7.52 0.12
N LYS A 64 2.55 -8.59 0.60
CA LYS A 64 3.94 -8.54 1.08
C LYS A 64 4.90 -8.14 -0.05
N HIS A 65 4.76 -8.76 -1.23
CA HIS A 65 5.56 -8.40 -2.41
C HIS A 65 5.33 -6.95 -2.83
N ALA A 66 4.06 -6.53 -2.94
CA ALA A 66 3.71 -5.18 -3.35
C ALA A 66 4.24 -4.10 -2.40
N LYS A 67 4.19 -4.35 -1.08
CA LYS A 67 4.71 -3.43 -0.04
C LYS A 67 6.23 -3.27 -0.06
N ALA A 68 6.96 -4.19 -0.67
CA ALA A 68 8.41 -4.06 -0.83
C ALA A 68 8.79 -3.05 -1.93
N ILE A 69 7.83 -2.66 -2.78
CA ILE A 69 8.05 -1.71 -3.87
C ILE A 69 7.71 -0.30 -3.36
N PRO A 70 8.64 0.67 -3.46
CA PRO A 70 8.39 2.04 -3.03
C PRO A 70 7.26 2.73 -3.82
N GLY A 71 6.50 3.58 -3.13
CA GLY A 71 5.47 4.42 -3.73
C GLY A 71 4.11 3.74 -3.86
N SER A 72 3.22 4.33 -4.66
CA SER A 72 1.88 3.80 -4.86
C SER A 72 1.86 2.80 -6.02
N ILE A 73 1.43 1.57 -5.75
CA ILE A 73 1.44 0.47 -6.72
C ILE A 73 0.20 -0.40 -6.58
N PHE A 74 -0.23 -0.98 -7.71
CA PHE A 74 -1.12 -2.13 -7.69
C PHE A 74 -0.43 -3.33 -8.34
N VAL A 75 -0.64 -4.50 -7.78
CA VAL A 75 -0.24 -5.78 -8.38
C VAL A 75 -1.47 -6.66 -8.49
N LYS A 76 -1.53 -7.42 -9.56
CA LYS A 76 -2.58 -8.40 -9.80
C LYS A 76 -1.95 -9.78 -9.80
N ASP A 77 -2.57 -10.73 -9.13
CA ASP A 77 -2.16 -12.12 -9.23
C ASP A 77 -2.29 -12.58 -10.69
N ARG A 78 -1.16 -13.01 -11.26
CA ARG A 78 -1.05 -13.51 -12.63
C ARG A 78 -0.65 -14.97 -12.66
N ARG A 79 -0.79 -15.69 -11.54
CA ARG A 79 -0.68 -17.15 -11.50
C ARG A 79 -1.89 -17.74 -12.23
N ALA A 80 -1.97 -17.49 -13.53
CA ALA A 80 -2.94 -18.12 -14.42
C ALA A 80 -2.51 -19.56 -14.66
N LYS A 81 -3.44 -20.46 -14.32
CA LYS A 81 -3.70 -21.79 -14.91
C LYS A 81 -2.60 -22.34 -15.83
N LYS A 82 -1.97 -23.44 -15.39
CA LYS A 82 -1.64 -24.51 -16.33
C LYS A 82 -2.90 -25.31 -16.63
#